data_AF-B5Y0J6-F1
#
_entry.id   AF-B5Y0J6-F1
#
_cell.length_a   1.000
_cell.length_b   1.000
_cell.length_c   1.000
_cell.angle_alpha   90.00
_cell.angle_beta   90.00
_cell.angle_gamma   90.00
#
_symmetry.space_group_name_H-M   'P 1'
#
loop_
_entity.id
_entity.type
_entity.pdbx_description
1 polymer ?
#
loop_
_entity_poly.entity_id
_entity_poly.type
_entity_poly.pdbx_seq_one_letter_code
_entity_poly.pdbx_strand_id
1 'polypeptide(L)'
;MNDGYVSELEMGKCGEYYAIFKLAKQGFVCFPSDQGLPYDIVVEANGDLLKGQVRSTLKMRDYGKSKSVYRFGMRTGKGNGRATPMNWSDFYAFVVIEEEKIAFMTTTELASAKNPGALIQTMEFRSASGIYPGRIYSNGTQRMLDYSRNIESYEDFNRVASLIGDKKCRIKNTA
;
A
#
# COMPACT_ATOMS: atom_id res chain seq x y z
N MET A 1 26.66 6.75 1.18
CA MET A 1 26.06 8.09 0.99
C MET A 1 24.72 8.08 1.70
N ASN A 2 24.57 8.95 2.69
CA ASN A 2 23.42 9.03 3.58
C ASN A 2 22.33 9.81 2.83
N ASP A 3 21.51 9.08 2.05
CA ASP A 3 20.46 9.66 1.21
C ASP A 3 19.30 10.13 2.11
N GLY A 4 19.39 11.38 2.56
CA GLY A 4 18.28 12.33 2.55
C GLY A 4 17.13 12.23 3.57
N TYR A 5 17.12 11.32 4.55
CA TYR A 5 16.13 11.38 5.66
C TYR A 5 16.72 11.09 7.05
N VAL A 6 16.15 11.79 8.04
CA VAL A 6 16.45 11.74 9.48
C VAL A 6 15.87 10.45 10.09
N SER A 7 16.44 9.27 9.82
CA SER A 7 15.99 7.94 10.30
C SER A 7 14.70 7.36 9.67
N GLU A 8 14.58 6.02 9.66
CA GLU A 8 13.39 5.29 9.18
C GLU A 8 12.10 5.69 9.91
N LEU A 9 12.21 6.12 11.17
CA LEU A 9 11.09 6.54 11.99
C LEU A 9 10.45 7.83 11.45
N GLU A 10 11.25 8.82 11.07
CA GLU A 10 10.73 10.08 10.52
C GLU A 10 10.14 9.89 9.12
N MET A 11 10.69 8.96 8.33
CA MET A 11 10.07 8.57 7.05
C MET A 11 8.69 7.93 7.26
N GLY A 12 8.53 7.12 8.31
CA GLY A 12 7.23 6.58 8.72
C GLY A 12 6.22 7.68 9.01
N LYS A 13 6.56 8.59 9.94
CA LYS A 13 5.72 9.74 10.31
C LYS A 13 5.37 10.63 9.12
N CYS A 14 6.34 10.91 8.26
CA CYS A 14 6.12 11.71 7.06
C CYS A 14 5.05 11.08 6.15
N GLY A 15 5.11 9.76 5.96
CA GLY A 15 4.08 9.04 5.21
C GLY A 15 2.72 9.05 5.89
N GLU A 16 2.66 8.92 7.21
CA GLU A 16 1.41 9.00 7.98
C GLU A 16 0.71 10.35 7.77
N TYR A 17 1.46 11.45 7.93
CA TYR A 17 0.94 12.79 7.70
C TYR A 17 0.54 13.02 6.24
N TYR A 18 1.32 12.51 5.28
CA TYR A 18 0.97 12.61 3.88
C TYR A 18 -0.33 11.85 3.56
N ALA A 19 -0.51 10.64 4.10
CA ALA A 19 -1.72 9.87 3.93
C ALA A 19 -2.95 10.59 4.49
N ILE A 20 -2.86 11.13 5.72
CA ILE A 20 -3.92 11.96 6.33
C ILE A 20 -4.24 13.16 5.45
N PHE A 21 -3.23 13.90 5.00
CA PHE A 21 -3.42 15.04 4.11
C PHE A 21 -4.17 14.64 2.82
N LYS A 22 -3.78 13.53 2.19
CA LYS A 22 -4.42 13.04 0.95
C LYS A 22 -5.86 12.62 1.17
N LEU A 23 -6.16 11.93 2.27
CA LEU A 23 -7.51 11.54 2.65
C LEU A 23 -8.40 12.76 2.94
N ALA A 24 -7.91 13.70 3.76
CA ALA A 24 -8.60 14.94 4.07
C ALA A 24 -8.86 15.78 2.80
N LYS A 25 -7.89 15.85 1.88
CA LYS A 25 -8.04 16.53 0.59
C LYS A 25 -9.12 15.89 -0.30
N GLN A 26 -9.33 14.57 -0.17
CA GLN A 26 -10.41 13.85 -0.85
C GLN A 26 -11.76 13.96 -0.14
N GLY A 27 -11.84 14.67 0.99
CA GLY A 27 -13.07 14.94 1.72
C GLY A 27 -13.39 13.96 2.86
N PHE A 28 -12.47 13.05 3.19
CA PHE A 28 -12.68 12.08 4.28
C PHE A 28 -12.30 12.64 5.64
N VAL A 29 -13.11 12.34 6.66
CA VAL A 29 -12.74 12.56 8.06
C VAL A 29 -11.74 11.47 8.47
N CYS A 30 -10.54 11.87 8.87
CA CYS A 30 -9.48 10.93 9.24
C CYS A 30 -8.61 11.50 10.37
N PHE A 31 -7.99 10.61 11.14
CA PHE A 31 -7.14 10.96 12.27
C PHE A 31 -6.06 9.89 12.52
N PRO A 32 -4.91 10.28 13.12
CA PRO A 32 -3.89 9.32 13.53
C PRO A 32 -4.39 8.45 14.68
N SER A 33 -3.90 7.21 14.77
CA SER A 33 -4.12 6.35 15.92
C SER A 33 -2.96 6.42 16.92
N ASP A 34 -3.17 5.90 18.13
CA ASP A 34 -2.13 5.84 19.15
C ASP A 34 -1.00 4.87 18.77
N GLN A 35 0.20 5.14 19.31
CA GLN A 35 1.37 4.29 19.08
C GLN A 35 1.18 2.87 19.63
N GLY A 36 1.70 1.88 18.91
CA GLY A 36 1.67 0.47 19.31
C GLY A 36 0.44 -0.29 18.81
N LEU A 37 -0.50 0.39 18.15
CA LEU A 37 -1.58 -0.25 17.42
C LEU A 37 -1.08 -0.85 16.09
N PRO A 38 -1.78 -1.86 15.54
CA PRO A 38 -1.39 -2.52 14.29
C PRO A 38 -1.91 -1.79 13.03
N TYR A 39 -2.25 -0.51 13.19
CA TYR A 39 -2.67 0.46 12.18
C TYR A 39 -2.18 1.84 12.65
N ASP A 40 -2.02 2.77 11.72
CA ASP A 40 -1.47 4.10 12.00
C ASP A 40 -2.52 5.22 11.89
N ILE A 41 -3.59 4.98 11.11
CA ILE A 41 -4.65 5.97 10.85
C ILE A 41 -6.04 5.32 10.90
N VAL A 42 -7.05 6.14 11.16
CA VAL A 42 -8.47 5.77 11.09
C VAL A 42 -9.18 6.74 10.15
N VAL A 43 -10.08 6.22 9.32
CA VAL A 43 -10.86 6.99 8.35
C VAL A 43 -12.34 6.65 8.51
N GLU A 44 -13.18 7.65 8.66
CA GLU A 44 -14.63 7.47 8.56
C GLU A 44 -15.03 7.37 7.09
N ALA A 45 -15.74 6.29 6.75
CA ALA A 45 -16.32 6.11 5.43
C ALA A 45 -17.58 5.23 5.53
N ASN A 46 -18.65 5.65 4.86
CA ASN A 46 -19.93 4.93 4.81
C ASN A 46 -20.55 4.63 6.20
N GLY A 47 -20.29 5.48 7.20
CA GLY A 47 -20.77 5.29 8.58
C GLY A 47 -19.91 4.33 9.41
N ASP A 48 -18.77 3.87 8.88
CA ASP A 48 -17.83 2.98 9.55
C ASP A 48 -16.48 3.64 9.78
N LEU A 49 -15.78 3.22 10.84
CA LEU A 49 -14.38 3.55 11.05
C LEU A 49 -13.48 2.47 10.46
N LEU A 50 -12.73 2.83 9.42
CA LEU A 50 -11.79 1.95 8.73
C LEU A 50 -10.37 2.16 9.27
N LYS A 51 -9.71 1.07 9.66
CA LYS A 51 -8.32 1.09 10.16
C LYS A 51 -7.33 1.00 9.00
N GLY A 52 -6.41 1.94 8.92
CA GLY A 52 -5.40 2.02 7.86
C GLY A 52 -3.98 1.86 8.40
N GLN A 53 -3.19 0.98 7.79
CA GLN A 53 -1.74 0.95 8.00
C GLN A 53 -1.04 1.71 6.88
N VAL A 54 -0.08 2.55 7.24
CA VAL A 54 0.74 3.32 6.32
C VAL A 54 2.08 2.62 6.12
N ARG A 55 2.55 2.57 4.88
CA ARG A 55 3.88 2.08 4.50
C ARG A 55 4.53 3.09 3.57
N SER A 56 5.75 3.51 3.89
CA SER A 56 6.45 4.56 3.16
C SER A 56 7.71 4.03 2.48
N THR A 57 8.03 4.62 1.33
CA THR A 57 9.32 4.49 0.67
C THR A 57 9.73 5.84 0.10
N LEU A 58 11.03 6.08 -0.08
CA LEU A 58 11.50 7.37 -0.61
C LEU A 58 11.23 7.50 -2.10
N LYS A 59 11.69 6.52 -2.87
CA LYS A 59 11.77 6.58 -4.32
C LYS A 59 11.79 5.20 -4.95
N MET A 60 11.63 5.19 -6.27
CA MET A 60 11.77 4.00 -7.09
C MET A 60 13.20 3.43 -7.01
N ARG A 61 13.33 2.10 -6.91
CA ARG A 61 14.63 1.41 -6.89
C ARG A 61 14.58 0.08 -7.62
N ASP A 62 15.75 -0.46 -7.90
CA ASP A 62 15.94 -1.81 -8.43
C ASP A 62 16.12 -2.83 -7.31
N TYR A 63 15.46 -3.98 -7.43
CA TYR A 63 15.53 -5.09 -6.49
C TYR A 63 15.65 -6.43 -7.22
N GLY A 64 16.90 -6.88 -7.42
CA GLY A 64 17.18 -8.11 -8.14
C GLY A 64 16.59 -8.10 -9.54
N LYS A 65 15.57 -8.94 -9.78
CA LYS A 65 14.85 -9.02 -11.06
C LYS A 65 13.74 -7.97 -11.21
N SER A 66 13.30 -7.31 -10.13
CA SER A 66 12.34 -6.21 -10.21
C SER A 66 13.08 -4.92 -10.48
N LYS A 67 12.90 -4.34 -11.65
CA LYS A 67 13.53 -3.08 -12.07
C LYS A 67 12.58 -1.92 -11.92
N SER A 68 13.02 -0.74 -11.48
CA SER A 68 12.20 0.47 -11.45
C SER A 68 10.85 0.28 -10.73
N VAL A 69 10.89 -0.10 -9.44
CA VAL A 69 9.67 -0.31 -8.62
C VAL A 69 9.68 0.52 -7.33
N TYR A 70 8.50 0.95 -6.91
CA TYR A 70 8.23 1.36 -5.53
C TYR A 70 7.92 0.09 -4.74
N ARG A 71 8.82 -0.29 -3.83
CA ARG A 71 8.68 -1.52 -3.06
C ARG A 71 8.36 -1.22 -1.60
N PHE A 72 7.36 -1.92 -1.07
CA PHE A 72 6.90 -1.80 0.30
C PHE A 72 6.94 -3.16 1.00
N GLY A 73 7.65 -3.23 2.12
CA GLY A 73 7.65 -4.41 2.98
C GLY A 73 6.37 -4.47 3.81
N MET A 74 5.67 -5.60 3.76
CA MET A 74 4.40 -5.77 4.47
C MET A 74 4.55 -6.46 5.83
N ARG A 75 5.64 -7.22 6.01
CA ARG A 75 5.89 -8.06 7.18
C ARG A 75 5.98 -7.23 8.47
N THR A 76 5.72 -7.88 9.60
CA THR A 76 5.71 -7.26 10.93
C THR A 76 6.61 -8.02 11.92
N GLY A 77 6.89 -7.38 13.05
CA GLY A 77 7.77 -7.90 14.10
C GLY A 77 9.25 -7.60 13.87
N LYS A 78 10.06 -7.71 14.94
CA LYS A 78 11.51 -7.47 14.90
C LYS A 78 12.16 -8.30 13.78
N GLY A 79 12.91 -7.63 12.90
CA GLY A 79 13.55 -8.27 11.74
C GLY A 79 12.59 -8.72 10.64
N ASN A 80 11.35 -8.22 10.60
CA ASN A 80 10.33 -8.62 9.63
C ASN A 80 10.02 -10.12 9.65
N GLY A 81 10.10 -10.75 10.82
CA GLY A 81 10.02 -12.21 10.94
C GLY A 81 8.62 -12.81 10.70
N ARG A 82 7.54 -12.02 10.82
CA ARG A 82 6.17 -12.54 10.81
C ARG A 82 5.35 -12.05 9.62
N ALA A 83 4.52 -12.95 9.08
CA ALA A 83 3.49 -12.58 8.12
C ALA A 83 2.40 -11.79 8.85
N THR A 84 1.89 -10.74 8.20
CA THR A 84 0.94 -9.83 8.83
C THR A 84 -0.48 -10.37 8.67
N PRO A 85 -1.23 -10.53 9.77
CA PRO A 85 -2.63 -10.96 9.70
C PRO A 85 -3.50 -9.96 8.94
N MET A 86 -4.49 -10.47 8.19
CA MET A 86 -5.41 -9.61 7.42
C MET A 86 -6.39 -8.82 8.27
N ASN A 87 -6.63 -9.21 9.53
CA ASN A 87 -7.64 -8.60 10.41
C ASN A 87 -7.12 -7.41 11.22
N TRP A 88 -5.83 -7.10 11.12
CA TRP A 88 -5.21 -5.99 11.86
C TRP A 88 -5.65 -4.63 11.34
N SER A 89 -5.67 -4.46 10.02
CA SER A 89 -6.11 -3.26 9.31
C SER A 89 -7.18 -3.62 8.28
N ASP A 90 -7.98 -2.64 7.86
CA ASP A 90 -8.97 -2.79 6.79
C ASP A 90 -8.37 -2.42 5.42
N PHE A 91 -7.44 -1.46 5.42
CA PHE A 91 -6.72 -1.04 4.23
C PHE A 91 -5.26 -0.67 4.52
N TYR A 92 -4.49 -0.48 3.46
CA TYR A 92 -3.12 0.05 3.50
C TYR A 92 -3.00 1.29 2.62
N ALA A 93 -2.23 2.26 3.08
CA ALA A 93 -1.76 3.40 2.32
C ALA A 93 -0.27 3.26 2.02
N PHE A 94 0.10 3.25 0.74
CA PHE A 94 1.47 3.13 0.28
C PHE A 94 1.97 4.47 -0.23
N VAL A 95 2.92 5.08 0.48
CA VAL A 95 3.39 6.45 0.21
C VAL A 95 4.79 6.44 -0.40
N VAL A 96 4.94 7.12 -1.53
CA VAL A 96 6.25 7.45 -2.12
C VAL A 96 6.53 8.91 -1.83
N ILE A 97 7.53 9.16 -0.98
CA ILE A 97 7.74 10.47 -0.38
C ILE A 97 8.30 11.49 -1.39
N GLU A 98 9.38 11.16 -2.11
CA GLU A 98 10.03 12.12 -3.02
C GLU A 98 9.15 12.53 -4.21
N GLU A 99 8.25 11.64 -4.64
CA GLU A 99 7.35 11.88 -5.77
C GLU A 99 5.93 12.29 -5.34
N GLU A 100 5.69 12.40 -4.04
CA GLU A 100 4.38 12.73 -3.48
C GLU A 100 3.24 11.83 -4.01
N LYS A 101 3.50 10.53 -4.15
CA LYS A 101 2.50 9.56 -4.63
C LYS A 101 1.93 8.73 -3.50
N ILE A 102 0.67 8.31 -3.66
CA ILE A 102 -0.01 7.45 -2.71
C ILE A 102 -0.88 6.41 -3.43
N ALA A 103 -0.95 5.21 -2.89
CA ALA A 103 -1.90 4.19 -3.28
C ALA A 103 -2.64 3.63 -2.07
N PHE A 104 -3.96 3.53 -2.18
CA PHE A 104 -4.81 2.88 -1.18
C PHE A 104 -5.26 1.51 -1.68
N MET A 105 -5.11 0.46 -0.86
CA MET A 105 -5.59 -0.89 -1.16
C MET A 105 -6.24 -1.55 0.05
N THR A 106 -7.35 -2.26 -0.18
CA THR A 106 -7.98 -3.07 0.86
C THR A 106 -7.10 -4.25 1.24
N THR A 107 -7.22 -4.78 2.46
CA THR A 107 -6.51 -6.00 2.85
C THR A 107 -6.86 -7.22 1.99
N THR A 108 -8.03 -7.21 1.35
CA THR A 108 -8.46 -8.30 0.47
C THR A 108 -7.69 -8.32 -0.85
N GLU A 109 -7.40 -7.15 -1.41
CA GLU A 109 -6.53 -7.05 -2.59
C GLU A 109 -5.07 -7.44 -2.27
N LEU A 110 -4.70 -7.36 -0.99
CA LEU A 110 -3.39 -7.69 -0.46
C LEU A 110 -3.33 -9.12 0.10
N ALA A 111 -4.38 -9.91 -0.02
CA ALA A 111 -4.45 -11.26 0.52
C ALA A 111 -3.38 -12.17 -0.09
N SER A 112 -2.67 -12.93 0.74
CA SER A 112 -1.72 -13.91 0.28
C SER A 112 -2.43 -15.15 -0.24
N ALA A 113 -2.25 -15.44 -1.52
CA ALA A 113 -2.72 -16.70 -2.11
C ALA A 113 -2.00 -17.93 -1.52
N LYS A 114 -0.79 -17.76 -0.98
CA LYS A 114 0.03 -18.86 -0.43
C LYS A 114 -0.27 -19.16 1.04
N ASN A 115 -0.67 -18.13 1.80
CA ASN A 115 -0.89 -18.22 3.24
C ASN A 115 -2.27 -17.62 3.55
N PRO A 116 -3.34 -18.43 3.55
CA PRO A 116 -4.69 -17.95 3.84
C PRO A 116 -4.76 -17.20 5.18
N GLY A 117 -5.46 -16.06 5.21
CA GLY A 117 -5.59 -15.21 6.39
C GLY A 117 -4.41 -14.25 6.65
N ALA A 118 -3.35 -14.31 5.84
CA ALA A 118 -2.22 -13.39 5.91
C ALA A 118 -2.13 -12.50 4.66
N LEU A 119 -1.46 -11.37 4.81
CA LEU A 119 -1.14 -10.46 3.71
C LEU A 119 0.07 -10.96 2.91
N ILE A 120 0.19 -10.53 1.65
CA ILE A 120 1.40 -10.69 0.87
C ILE A 120 2.60 -10.07 1.60
N GLN A 121 3.80 -10.56 1.34
CA GLN A 121 5.00 -10.11 2.07
C GLN A 121 5.57 -8.78 1.54
N THR A 122 5.28 -8.46 0.29
CA THR A 122 5.82 -7.28 -0.39
C THR A 122 4.81 -6.79 -1.40
N MET A 123 4.58 -5.48 -1.41
CA MET A 123 3.83 -4.81 -2.47
C MET A 123 4.80 -4.04 -3.36
N GLU A 124 4.57 -4.09 -4.67
CA GLU A 124 5.33 -3.34 -5.66
C GLU A 124 4.39 -2.55 -6.56
N PHE A 125 4.69 -1.27 -6.71
CA PHE A 125 4.09 -0.41 -7.72
C PHE A 125 5.13 0.10 -8.70
N ARG A 126 4.64 0.64 -9.80
CA ARG A 126 5.39 1.44 -10.78
C ARG A 126 4.61 2.72 -11.04
N SER A 127 5.05 3.53 -11.99
CA SER A 127 4.34 4.75 -12.41
C SER A 127 3.59 4.55 -13.73
N ALA A 128 2.48 5.24 -13.94
CA ALA A 128 1.76 5.20 -15.22
C ALA A 128 2.56 5.74 -16.43
N SER A 129 3.57 6.58 -16.19
CA SER A 129 4.31 7.29 -17.24
C SER A 129 5.66 6.66 -17.63
N GLY A 130 5.80 5.34 -17.59
CA GLY A 130 7.09 4.68 -17.84
C GLY A 130 7.01 3.42 -18.70
N ILE A 131 8.03 3.21 -19.55
CA ILE A 131 8.26 1.90 -20.17
C ILE A 131 9.20 1.11 -19.26
N TYR A 132 8.72 -0.02 -18.75
CA TYR A 132 9.45 -0.74 -17.71
C TYR A 132 10.29 -1.87 -18.27
N PRO A 133 11.61 -1.87 -18.04
CA PRO A 133 12.43 -3.02 -18.36
C PRO A 133 11.99 -4.22 -17.52
N GLY A 134 11.61 -5.29 -18.21
CA GLY A 134 11.25 -6.57 -17.65
C GLY A 134 12.43 -7.55 -17.67
N ARG A 135 12.09 -8.84 -17.78
CA ARG A 135 13.08 -9.91 -17.82
C ARG A 135 14.00 -9.75 -19.03
N ILE A 136 15.31 -9.88 -18.79
CA ILE A 136 16.32 -10.04 -19.84
C ILE A 136 16.50 -11.54 -20.06
N TYR A 137 16.37 -11.97 -21.32
CA TYR A 137 16.55 -13.36 -21.74
C TYR A 137 18.01 -13.65 -22.07
N SER A 138 18.40 -14.93 -22.07
CA SER A 138 19.78 -15.36 -22.37
C SER A 138 20.28 -14.95 -23.75
N ASN A 139 19.36 -14.66 -24.68
CA ASN A 139 19.65 -14.14 -26.02
C ASN A 139 19.77 -12.60 -26.07
N GLY A 140 19.81 -11.92 -24.92
CA GLY A 140 19.92 -10.45 -24.82
C GLY A 140 18.61 -9.68 -25.05
N THR A 141 17.51 -10.36 -25.39
CA THR A 141 16.21 -9.70 -25.56
C THR A 141 15.70 -9.20 -24.21
N GLN A 142 15.19 -7.97 -24.16
CA GLN A 142 14.56 -7.40 -22.97
C GLN A 142 13.06 -7.24 -23.19
N ARG A 143 12.26 -7.88 -22.32
CA ARG A 143 10.81 -7.69 -22.34
C ARG A 143 10.47 -6.31 -21.80
N MET A 144 9.60 -5.54 -22.46
CA MET A 144 8.96 -4.38 -21.84
C MET A 144 7.68 -4.80 -21.13
N LEU A 145 7.44 -4.28 -19.92
CA LEU A 145 6.26 -4.60 -19.12
C LEU A 145 5.22 -3.49 -19.26
N ASP A 146 4.02 -3.85 -19.73
CA ASP A 146 2.85 -2.96 -19.87
C ASP A 146 1.79 -3.20 -18.76
N TYR A 147 1.87 -4.32 -18.04
CA TYR A 147 0.93 -4.70 -16.98
C TYR A 147 1.39 -4.27 -15.58
N SER A 148 1.98 -3.08 -15.48
CA SER A 148 2.44 -2.56 -14.22
C SER A 148 1.28 -2.14 -13.32
N ARG A 149 1.30 -2.55 -12.05
CA ARG A 149 0.46 -1.92 -11.02
C ARG A 149 0.96 -0.49 -10.83
N ASN A 150 0.32 0.45 -11.50
CA ASN A 150 0.68 1.86 -11.45
C ASN A 150 0.12 2.44 -10.16
N ILE A 151 0.97 3.09 -9.36
CA ILE A 151 0.57 3.63 -8.05
C ILE A 151 -0.56 4.65 -8.19
N GLU A 152 -0.55 5.42 -9.28
CA GLU A 152 -1.54 6.44 -9.61
C GLU A 152 -2.94 5.86 -9.83
N SER A 153 -3.05 4.60 -10.28
CA SER A 153 -4.34 3.92 -10.45
C SER A 153 -5.04 3.58 -9.11
N TYR A 154 -4.37 3.81 -7.98
CA TYR A 154 -4.87 3.49 -6.64
C TYR A 154 -4.95 4.73 -5.74
N GLU A 155 -4.85 5.94 -6.29
CA GLU A 155 -4.82 7.18 -5.52
C GLU A 155 -6.17 7.54 -4.88
N ASP A 156 -7.29 7.18 -5.51
CA ASP A 156 -8.64 7.51 -5.01
C ASP A 156 -9.09 6.54 -3.91
N PHE A 157 -9.32 7.09 -2.70
CA PHE A 157 -9.77 6.32 -1.55
C PHE A 157 -11.24 5.88 -1.66
N ASN A 158 -12.08 6.55 -2.47
CA ASN A 158 -13.46 6.10 -2.68
C ASN A 158 -13.52 4.66 -3.18
N ARG A 159 -12.53 4.25 -3.98
CA ARG A 159 -12.37 2.86 -4.45
C ARG A 159 -12.28 1.86 -3.29
N VAL A 160 -11.52 2.18 -2.25
CA VAL A 160 -11.37 1.35 -1.03
C VAL A 160 -12.68 1.36 -0.24
N ALA A 161 -13.29 2.54 -0.05
CA ALA A 161 -14.56 2.67 0.66
C ALA A 161 -15.68 1.85 -0.01
N SER A 162 -15.79 1.87 -1.33
CA SER A 162 -16.75 1.07 -2.10
C SER A 162 -16.49 -0.43 -1.95
N LEU A 163 -15.24 -0.88 -2.10
CA LEU A 163 -14.90 -2.31 -1.99
C LEU A 163 -15.18 -2.89 -0.60
N ILE A 164 -15.06 -2.09 0.45
CA ILE A 164 -15.39 -2.49 1.82
C ILE A 164 -16.91 -2.43 2.05
N GLY A 165 -17.59 -1.40 1.54
CA GLY A 165 -19.05 -1.24 1.63
C GLY A 165 -19.82 -2.35 0.91
N ASP A 166 -19.40 -2.73 -0.30
CA ASP A 166 -20.03 -3.78 -1.12
C ASP A 166 -20.05 -5.15 -0.45
N LYS A 167 -19.09 -5.42 0.45
CA LYS A 167 -19.09 -6.67 1.22
C LYS A 167 -20.23 -6.77 2.23
N LYS A 168 -20.71 -5.64 2.77
CA LYS A 168 -21.81 -5.63 3.74
C LYS A 168 -23.18 -5.84 3.08
N CYS A 169 -23.33 -5.46 1.80
CA CYS A 169 -24.60 -5.60 1.08
C CYS A 169 -24.87 -7.02 0.55
N ARG A 170 -23.90 -7.95 0.60
CA ARG A 170 -24.12 -9.37 0.30
C ARG A 170 -24.78 -10.11 1.46
N ILE A 171 -26.00 -9.74 1.81
CA ILE A 171 -26.90 -10.64 2.53
C ILE A 171 -27.45 -11.61 1.49
N LYS A 172 -27.08 -12.89 1.58
CA LYS A 172 -27.75 -13.94 0.82
C LYS A 172 -29.21 -14.01 1.30
N ASN A 173 -30.13 -13.43 0.54
CA ASN A 173 -31.53 -13.84 0.62
C ASN A 173 -31.59 -15.29 0.15
N THR A 174 -31.60 -16.20 1.12
CA THR A 174 -31.99 -17.59 0.87
C THR A 174 -33.43 -17.66 1.34
N ALA A 175 -34.34 -17.77 0.39
CA ALA A 175 -35.73 -18.17 0.63
C ALA A 175 -35.79 -19.64 1.04
#